data_AF-A0A357EL10-F1
#
_entry.id   AF-A0A357EL10-F1
#
_cell.length_a   1.000
_cell.length_b   1.000
_cell.length_c   1.000
_cell.angle_alpha   90.00
_cell.angle_beta   90.00
_cell.angle_gamma   90.00
#
_symmetry.space_group_name_H-M   'P 1'
#
loop_
_entity.id
_entity.type
_entity.pdbx_description
1 polymer ?
#
loop_
_entity_poly.entity_id
_entity_poly.type
_entity_poly.pdbx_seq_one_letter_code
_entity_poly.pdbx_strand_id
1 'polypeptide(L)'
;MDGDTIAIGAEDEDSASTGINGSEIGTGAPSRGAVYVFTRSGNTWSQQAYVKASNSAANSSFGVSLSLDSNTLAVGTDSASTCIFTRSGGLWTQEALYREGQYGTWRFIWHQRGAPWRHSRRRCIWRRQCRYRHQW
;
A
#
# COMPACT_ATOMS: atom_id res chain seq x y z
N MET A 1 0.35 -11.90 2.53
CA MET A 1 -0.04 -12.22 3.91
C MET A 1 1.21 -12.09 4.77
N ASP A 2 1.10 -11.46 5.93
CA ASP A 2 2.15 -11.46 6.95
C ASP A 2 1.53 -11.79 8.31
N GLY A 3 1.97 -12.90 8.91
CA GLY A 3 1.37 -13.45 10.13
C GLY A 3 -0.15 -13.60 10.00
N ASP A 4 -0.89 -12.94 10.89
CA ASP A 4 -2.36 -12.97 10.93
C ASP A 4 -3.02 -11.83 10.11
N THR A 5 -2.33 -11.24 9.13
CA THR A 5 -2.89 -10.19 8.25
C THR A 5 -2.79 -10.57 6.77
N ILE A 6 -3.89 -10.41 6.03
CA ILE A 6 -3.92 -10.55 4.58
C ILE A 6 -4.49 -9.28 3.94
N ALA A 7 -3.97 -8.92 2.77
CA ALA A 7 -4.50 -7.87 1.92
C ALA A 7 -4.90 -8.52 0.59
N ILE A 8 -6.10 -8.21 0.11
CA ILE A 8 -6.68 -8.74 -1.12
C ILE A 8 -7.04 -7.57 -2.02
N GLY A 9 -6.56 -7.63 -3.27
CA GLY A 9 -6.87 -6.62 -4.28
C GLY A 9 -8.21 -6.93 -4.93
N ALA A 10 -8.99 -5.88 -5.18
CA ALA A 10 -10.22 -5.91 -5.93
C ALA A 10 -10.13 -4.79 -6.97
N GLU A 11 -9.38 -5.04 -8.04
CA GLU A 11 -9.04 -4.01 -9.05
C GLU A 11 -10.27 -3.49 -9.81
N ASP A 12 -11.32 -4.28 -9.90
CA ASP A 12 -12.62 -3.93 -10.49
C ASP A 12 -13.66 -3.49 -9.44
N GLU A 13 -13.21 -2.99 -8.29
CA GLU A 13 -14.12 -2.40 -7.32
C GLU A 13 -14.62 -1.02 -7.80
N ASP A 14 -15.94 -0.83 -7.74
CA ASP A 14 -16.66 0.25 -8.45
C ASP A 14 -17.14 1.41 -7.56
N SER A 15 -16.81 1.40 -6.26
CA SER A 15 -17.19 2.47 -5.34
C SER A 15 -16.44 3.75 -5.66
N ALA A 16 -17.19 4.85 -5.67
CA ALA A 16 -16.64 6.18 -5.81
C ALA A 16 -15.93 6.71 -4.55
N SER A 17 -15.94 5.97 -3.44
CA SER A 17 -15.27 6.39 -2.21
C SER A 17 -13.76 6.58 -2.42
N THR A 18 -13.11 7.28 -1.49
CA THR A 18 -11.66 7.48 -1.47
C THR A 18 -11.18 7.32 -0.02
N GLY A 19 -9.88 7.07 0.14
CA GLY A 19 -9.29 6.86 1.46
C GLY A 19 -9.69 5.52 2.09
N ILE A 20 -9.78 5.48 3.41
CA ILE A 20 -9.85 4.24 4.18
C ILE A 20 -11.20 4.16 4.89
N ASN A 21 -11.84 2.99 4.85
CA ASN A 21 -13.14 2.68 5.44
C ASN A 21 -14.27 3.60 4.94
N GLY A 22 -14.19 4.01 3.67
CA GLY A 22 -15.29 4.66 2.97
C GLY A 22 -16.42 3.68 2.62
N SER A 23 -17.47 4.19 1.98
CA SER A 23 -18.57 3.35 1.47
C SER A 23 -18.05 2.31 0.48
N GLU A 24 -18.44 1.05 0.66
CA GLU A 24 -18.14 -0.09 -0.23
C GLU A 24 -19.28 -0.36 -1.22
N ILE A 25 -20.29 0.51 -1.24
CA ILE A 25 -21.39 0.39 -2.19
C ILE A 25 -20.88 0.83 -3.57
N GLY A 26 -21.01 -0.05 -4.56
CA GLY A 26 -20.74 0.27 -5.96
C GLY A 26 -21.65 1.40 -6.44
N THR A 27 -21.09 2.58 -6.67
CA THR A 27 -21.83 3.77 -7.11
C THR A 27 -21.56 4.14 -8.57
N GLY A 28 -21.00 3.20 -9.34
CA GLY A 28 -20.85 3.34 -10.80
C GLY A 28 -19.57 4.08 -11.22
N ALA A 29 -18.48 3.95 -10.46
CA ALA A 29 -17.17 4.42 -10.87
C ALA A 29 -16.30 3.21 -11.26
N PRO A 30 -16.43 2.70 -12.49
CA PRO A 30 -15.89 1.40 -12.88
C PRO A 30 -14.38 1.31 -12.71
N SER A 31 -13.91 0.15 -12.23
CA SER A 31 -12.49 -0.18 -12.11
C SER A 31 -11.68 0.84 -11.30
N ARG A 32 -12.30 1.38 -10.25
CA ARG A 32 -11.64 2.28 -9.29
C ARG A 32 -10.81 1.58 -8.24
N GLY A 33 -10.88 0.25 -8.19
CA GLY A 33 -10.02 -0.59 -7.42
C GLY A 33 -10.10 -0.41 -5.90
N ALA A 34 -9.90 -1.49 -5.17
CA ALA A 34 -9.80 -1.43 -3.72
C ALA A 34 -8.85 -2.49 -3.19
N VAL A 35 -8.48 -2.33 -1.93
CA VAL A 35 -7.79 -3.36 -1.16
C VAL A 35 -8.56 -3.63 0.12
N TYR A 36 -8.90 -4.89 0.34
CA TYR A 36 -9.51 -5.35 1.57
C TYR A 36 -8.41 -5.94 2.46
N VAL A 37 -8.30 -5.44 3.68
CA VAL A 37 -7.38 -5.96 4.69
C VAL A 37 -8.17 -6.76 5.70
N PHE A 38 -7.77 -8.01 5.91
CA PHE A 38 -8.35 -8.88 6.92
C PHE A 38 -7.31 -9.24 7.99
N THR A 39 -7.77 -9.38 9.22
CA THR A 39 -6.98 -9.89 10.34
C THR A 39 -7.59 -11.17 10.89
N ARG A 40 -6.74 -12.10 11.33
CA ARG A 40 -7.16 -13.35 11.93
C ARG A 40 -7.10 -13.29 13.46
N SER A 41 -8.15 -13.77 14.11
CA SER A 41 -8.16 -14.07 15.55
C SER A 41 -8.62 -15.52 15.73
N GLY A 42 -7.71 -16.37 16.21
CA GLY A 42 -7.92 -17.82 16.23
C GLY A 42 -8.13 -18.37 14.82
N ASN A 43 -9.33 -18.90 14.55
CA ASN A 43 -9.71 -19.45 13.24
C ASN A 43 -10.60 -18.51 12.42
N THR A 44 -10.87 -17.30 12.92
CA THR A 44 -11.81 -16.36 12.29
C THR A 44 -11.04 -15.23 11.61
N TRP A 45 -11.32 -14.99 10.34
CA TRP A 45 -10.89 -13.80 9.61
C TRP A 45 -11.98 -12.74 9.69
N SER A 46 -11.61 -11.52 10.04
CA SER A 46 -12.49 -10.35 10.00
C SER A 46 -11.86 -9.24 9.17
N GLN A 47 -12.68 -8.51 8.42
CA GLN A 47 -12.24 -7.34 7.69
C GLN A 47 -11.79 -6.27 8.70
N GLN A 48 -10.53 -5.89 8.62
CA GLN A 48 -9.95 -4.82 9.41
C GLN A 48 -10.10 -3.47 8.71
N ALA A 49 -9.92 -3.44 7.39
CA ALA A 49 -10.00 -2.20 6.64
C ALA A 49 -10.42 -2.41 5.18
N TYR A 50 -11.07 -1.40 4.66
CA TYR A 50 -11.29 -1.18 3.24
C TYR A 50 -10.41 0.00 2.80
N VAL A 51 -9.53 -0.22 1.83
CA VAL A 51 -8.47 0.74 1.47
C VAL A 51 -8.61 1.14 0.01
N LYS A 52 -8.74 2.45 -0.23
CA LYS A 52 -8.59 3.08 -1.53
C LYS A 52 -7.54 4.19 -1.45
N ALA A 53 -7.02 4.62 -2.60
CA ALA A 53 -6.21 5.83 -2.66
C ALA A 53 -7.02 7.04 -2.16
N SER A 54 -6.38 7.94 -1.41
CA SER A 54 -6.99 9.20 -0.95
C SER A 54 -7.23 10.22 -2.07
N ASN A 55 -6.59 10.05 -3.23
CA ASN A 55 -6.74 10.93 -4.37
C ASN A 55 -7.18 10.18 -5.65
N SER A 56 -7.96 10.87 -6.47
CA SER A 56 -8.63 10.32 -7.66
C SER A 56 -7.72 10.00 -8.83
N ALA A 57 -6.41 10.23 -8.73
CA ALA A 57 -5.47 9.94 -9.82
C ALA A 57 -4.59 8.71 -9.55
N ALA A 58 -4.90 7.96 -8.48
CA ALA A 58 -4.33 6.65 -8.19
C ALA A 58 -5.43 5.60 -7.91
N ASN A 59 -6.62 5.81 -8.50
CA ASN A 59 -7.77 4.92 -8.34
C ASN A 59 -7.93 3.94 -9.51
N SER A 60 -7.47 4.24 -10.72
CA SER A 60 -7.58 3.26 -11.83
C SER A 60 -6.88 1.95 -11.45
N SER A 61 -7.64 0.85 -11.43
CA SER A 61 -7.21 -0.50 -11.06
C SER A 61 -6.35 -0.56 -9.77
N PHE A 62 -6.68 0.27 -8.78
CA PHE A 62 -6.01 0.24 -7.49
C PHE A 62 -6.13 -1.14 -6.85
N GLY A 63 -5.01 -1.73 -6.45
CA GLY A 63 -4.98 -3.10 -5.91
C GLY A 63 -4.55 -4.16 -6.91
N VAL A 64 -4.21 -3.80 -8.16
CA VAL A 64 -3.66 -4.73 -9.18
C VAL A 64 -2.37 -5.42 -8.73
N SER A 65 -1.59 -4.78 -7.86
CA SER A 65 -0.42 -5.40 -7.23
C SER A 65 -0.30 -5.01 -5.77
N LEU A 66 0.12 -5.96 -4.94
CA LEU A 66 0.19 -5.80 -3.49
C LEU A 66 1.49 -6.35 -2.92
N SER A 67 2.02 -5.65 -1.92
CA SER A 67 3.05 -6.16 -1.02
C SER A 67 2.71 -5.78 0.41
N LEU A 68 2.72 -6.75 1.32
CA LEU A 68 2.39 -6.55 2.73
C LEU A 68 3.54 -7.06 3.59
N ASP A 69 4.07 -6.21 4.48
CA ASP A 69 5.07 -6.54 5.49
C ASP A 69 4.65 -5.92 6.83
N SER A 70 4.15 -6.74 7.73
CA SER A 70 3.66 -6.42 9.08
C SER A 70 2.67 -5.27 9.14
N ASN A 71 3.18 -4.04 9.15
CA ASN A 71 2.41 -2.82 9.25
C ASN A 71 2.54 -1.94 8.02
N THR A 72 3.17 -2.40 6.94
CA THR A 72 3.34 -1.64 5.71
C THR A 72 2.69 -2.38 4.57
N LEU A 73 1.77 -1.71 3.89
CA LEU A 73 1.09 -2.20 2.69
C LEU A 73 1.46 -1.27 1.52
N ALA A 74 2.10 -1.83 0.50
CA ALA A 74 2.29 -1.17 -0.77
C ALA A 74 1.21 -1.64 -1.75
N VAL A 75 0.57 -0.71 -2.42
CA VAL A 75 -0.50 -0.97 -3.39
C VAL A 75 -0.18 -0.29 -4.70
N GLY A 76 -0.10 -1.07 -5.77
CA GLY A 76 0.08 -0.55 -7.12
C GLY A 76 -1.23 -0.21 -7.81
N THR A 77 -1.11 0.60 -8.86
CA THR A 77 -2.13 0.90 -9.85
C THR A 77 -1.62 0.51 -11.24
N ASP A 78 -2.53 0.40 -12.21
CA ASP A 78 -2.21 0.21 -13.64
C ASP A 78 -1.34 1.35 -14.23
N SER A 79 -1.51 2.54 -13.69
CA SER A 79 -0.92 3.82 -14.07
C SER A 79 0.49 4.04 -13.51
N ALA A 80 1.18 2.96 -13.15
CA ALA A 80 2.51 2.96 -12.56
C ALA A 80 2.65 3.83 -11.28
N SER A 81 1.54 3.98 -10.54
CA SER A 81 1.58 4.61 -9.22
C SER A 81 1.64 3.56 -8.12
N THR A 82 2.24 3.91 -6.99
CA THR A 82 2.28 3.04 -5.80
C THR A 82 1.93 3.86 -4.56
N CYS A 83 0.90 3.44 -3.84
CA CYS A 83 0.54 3.99 -2.54
C CYS A 83 1.18 3.15 -1.43
N ILE A 84 1.75 3.82 -0.44
CA ILE A 84 2.24 3.17 0.78
C ILE A 84 1.29 3.51 1.92
N PHE A 85 0.84 2.48 2.62
CA PHE A 85 0.01 2.58 3.80
C PHE A 85 0.76 2.00 4.99
N THR A 86 0.61 2.63 6.15
CA THR A 86 1.13 2.13 7.41
C THR A 86 0.04 1.89 8.44
N ARG A 87 0.21 0.84 9.23
CA ARG A 87 -0.71 0.43 10.30
C ARG A 87 -0.13 0.74 11.67
N SER A 88 -0.88 1.45 12.49
CA SER A 88 -0.57 1.69 13.90
C SER A 88 -1.83 1.53 14.75
N GLY A 89 -1.76 0.70 15.79
CA GLY A 89 -2.93 0.44 16.66
C GLY A 89 -4.16 -0.11 15.93
N GLY A 90 -3.97 -0.82 14.82
CA GLY A 90 -5.05 -1.33 13.97
C GLY A 90 -5.62 -0.33 12.95
N LEU A 91 -5.17 0.93 13.01
CA LEU A 91 -5.57 1.98 12.05
C LEU A 91 -4.57 2.02 10.89
N TRP A 92 -5.09 1.95 9.67
CA TRP A 92 -4.31 2.16 8.46
C TRP A 92 -4.33 3.65 8.09
N THR A 93 -3.20 4.17 7.62
CA THR A 93 -3.07 5.52 7.08
C THR A 93 -2.28 5.49 5.80
N GLN A 94 -2.67 6.27 4.80
CA GLN A 94 -1.84 6.47 3.61
C GLN A 94 -0.66 7.38 3.99
N GLU A 95 0.55 6.84 3.91
CA GLU A 95 1.79 7.56 4.24
C GLU A 95 2.39 8.23 3.00
N ALA A 96 2.29 7.59 1.83
CA ALA A 96 2.87 8.11 0.61
C ALA A 96 2.10 7.70 -0.65
N LEU A 97 2.31 8.47 -1.71
CA LEU A 97 1.93 8.17 -3.09
C LEU A 97 3.15 8.42 -3.98
N TYR A 98 3.57 7.40 -4.71
CA TYR A 98 4.63 7.47 -5.70
C TYR A 98 4.02 7.36 -7.10
N ARG A 99 4.49 8.19 -8.03
CA ARG A 99 4.11 8.13 -9.44
C ARG A 99 5.34 8.16 -10.32
N GLU A 100 5.35 7.37 -11.37
CA GLU A 100 6.37 7.47 -12.41
C GLU A 100 6.37 8.88 -13.01
N GLY A 101 7.56 9.48 -13.15
CA GLY A 101 7.74 10.81 -13.76
C GLY A 101 7.64 12.03 -12.83
N GLN A 102 7.13 11.92 -11.60
CA GLN A 102 7.04 13.09 -10.68
C GLN A 102 8.20 13.20 -9.68
N TYR A 103 8.96 12.11 -9.42
CA TYR A 103 10.01 12.10 -8.37
C TYR A 103 11.28 11.26 -8.68
N GLY A 104 11.55 10.92 -9.94
CA GLY A 104 12.64 10.00 -10.30
C GLY A 104 12.31 8.53 -10.00
N THR A 105 13.00 7.61 -10.68
CA THR A 105 12.75 6.16 -10.60
C THR A 105 13.08 5.60 -9.21
N TRP A 106 12.07 5.08 -8.50
CA TRP A 106 12.27 4.33 -7.26
C TRP A 106 12.37 2.84 -7.56
N ARG A 107 13.50 2.22 -7.22
CA ARG A 107 13.65 0.76 -7.27
C ARG A 107 13.47 0.21 -5.85
N PHE A 108 12.34 -0.45 -5.60
CA PHE A 108 12.15 -1.21 -4.36
C PHE A 108 12.99 -2.49 -4.45
N ILE A 109 14.18 -2.50 -3.84
CA ILE A 109 15.00 -3.71 -3.70
C ILE A 109 14.88 -4.22 -2.27
N TRP A 110 14.22 -5.35 -2.08
CA TRP A 110 14.29 -6.10 -0.84
C TRP A 110 15.71 -6.65 -0.66
N HIS A 111 16.43 -6.21 0.37
CA HIS A 111 17.62 -6.92 0.80
C HIS A 111 17.25 -7.89 1.95
N GLN A 112 17.26 -9.19 1.67
CA GLN A 112 17.54 -10.16 2.73
C GLN A 112 19.06 -10.13 2.96
N ARG A 113 19.51 -9.58 4.09
CA ARG A 113 20.90 -9.77 4.53
C ARG A 113 20.94 -10.99 5.46
N GLY A 114 21.85 -11.91 5.14
CA GLY A 114 22.07 -13.16 5.86
C GLY A 114 22.34 -12.99 7.36
N ALA A 115 21.90 -13.99 8.12
CA ALA A 115 21.96 -14.17 9.58
C ALA A 115 23.42 -14.39 10.11
N PRO A 116 23.75 -14.36 11.43
CA PRO A 116 22.87 -14.72 12.57
C PRO A 116 22.94 -13.88 13.88
N TRP A 117 21.82 -13.97 14.60
CA TRP A 117 21.54 -13.69 16.03
C TRP A 117 20.91 -12.35 16.49
N ARG A 118 19.75 -12.58 17.11
CA ARG A 118 18.96 -11.88 18.13
C ARG A 118 18.06 -10.72 17.71
N HIS A 119 16.77 -10.93 18.00
CA HIS A 119 15.64 -10.04 17.83
C HIS A 119 15.96 -8.62 18.30
N SER A 120 15.67 -7.62 17.44
CA SER A 120 14.99 -6.38 17.82
C SER A 120 15.11 -5.33 16.71
N ARG A 121 13.94 -5.05 16.09
CA ARG A 121 13.61 -3.86 15.30
C ARG A 121 14.33 -3.72 13.95
N ARG A 122 13.65 -4.20 12.90
CA ARG A 122 13.95 -3.85 11.51
C ARG A 122 13.77 -2.34 11.34
N ARG A 123 14.86 -1.59 11.21
CA ARG A 123 14.81 -0.18 10.76
C ARG A 123 14.55 -0.15 9.27
N CYS A 124 13.48 0.53 8.87
CA CYS A 124 13.39 1.10 7.53
C CYS A 124 14.44 2.23 7.44
N ILE A 125 15.53 2.04 6.71
CA ILE A 125 16.49 3.11 6.43
C ILE A 125 16.11 3.73 5.09
N TRP A 126 15.37 4.83 5.15
CA TRP A 126 15.19 5.72 4.01
C TRP A 126 16.53 6.36 3.65
N ARG A 127 17.13 6.02 2.51
CA ARG A 127 18.25 6.80 1.96
C ARG A 127 17.75 7.66 0.81
N ARG A 128 17.64 8.97 1.06
CA ARG A 128 17.68 10.00 0.00
C ARG A 128 18.97 9.81 -0.80
N GLN A 129 18.88 9.61 -2.12
CA GLN A 129 19.90 10.13 -3.02
C GLN A 129 19.32 11.37 -3.70
N CYS A 130 19.46 12.52 -3.06
CA CYS A 130 19.32 13.79 -3.76
C CYS A 130 20.54 13.92 -4.69
N ARG A 131 20.36 13.77 -6.01
CA ARG A 131 21.30 14.37 -6.97
C ARG A 131 20.82 15.78 -7.27
N TYR A 132 21.46 16.75 -6.63
CA TYR A 132 21.49 18.11 -7.12
C TYR A 132 22.47 18.15 -8.30
N ARG A 133 22.06 18.67 -9.46
CA ARG A 133 23.01 19.16 -10.47
C ARG A 133 22.62 20.58 -10.83
N HIS A 134 23.48 21.50 -10.43
CA HIS A 134 23.52 22.89 -10.87
C HIS A 134 23.61 22.94 -12.40
N GLN A 135 22.81 23.80 -13.02
CA GLN A 135 23.09 24.33 -14.35
C GLN A 135 23.77 25.69 -14.14
N TRP A 136 24.92 25.88 -14.80
CA TRP A 136 25.52 27.19 -15.01
C TRP A 136 24.83 27.86 -16.20
#